data_AF-B6WRR2-F1
#
_entry.id   AF-B6WRR2-F1
#
_cell.length_a   1.000
_cell.length_b   1.000
_cell.length_c   1.000
_cell.angle_alpha   90.00
_cell.angle_beta   90.00
_cell.angle_gamma   90.00
#
_symmetry.space_group_name_H-M   'P 1'
#
loop_
_entity.id
_entity.type
_entity.pdbx_description
1 polymer ?
#
loop_
_entity_poly.entity_id
_entity_poly.type
_entity_poly.pdbx_seq_one_letter_code
_entity_poly.pdbx_strand_id
1 'polypeptide(L)'
;MYQGLLGTFPFTVTELEVSTFRDLKFSREQVYAEHRVLAGIPCLQHMGRNLDPVSLTVQIVPLTPVSTVGLRLRLLESVAASGDEMPLVIGLKYYGRFVLKSYEITHRQLHYGVTLSAEVQLALQEYN
;
A
#
# COMPACT_ATOMS: atom_id res chain seq x y z
N MET A 1 1.36 7.64 -18.13
CA MET A 1 0.30 8.20 -17.27
C MET A 1 0.55 7.80 -15.82
N TYR A 2 0.57 8.78 -14.91
CA TYR A 2 0.62 8.53 -13.46
C TYR A 2 -0.78 8.20 -12.94
N GLN A 3 -0.90 7.12 -12.19
CA GLN A 3 -2.13 6.70 -11.52
C GLN A 3 -2.12 7.07 -10.03
N GLY A 4 -0.96 7.41 -9.48
CA GLY A 4 -0.79 7.76 -8.08
C GLY A 4 0.67 7.67 -7.64
N LEU A 5 0.89 7.86 -6.34
CA LEU A 5 2.20 7.92 -5.72
C LEU A 5 2.09 7.46 -4.26
N LEU A 6 3.02 6.63 -3.81
CA LEU A 6 3.29 6.33 -2.41
C LEU A 6 4.67 6.88 -2.07
N GLY A 7 4.74 8.07 -1.46
CA GLY A 7 6.02 8.74 -1.19
C GLY A 7 6.79 9.01 -2.48
N THR A 8 7.88 8.26 -2.70
CA THR A 8 8.67 8.32 -3.95
C THR A 8 8.35 7.18 -4.92
N PHE A 9 7.55 6.19 -4.53
CA PHE A 9 7.18 5.03 -5.36
C PHE A 9 5.97 5.36 -6.25
N PRO A 10 6.14 5.51 -7.58
CA PRO A 10 5.06 5.97 -8.43
C PRO A 10 4.27 4.82 -9.03
N PHE A 11 2.94 4.95 -9.04
CA PHE A 11 2.05 4.08 -9.80
C PHE A 11 1.91 4.62 -11.22
N THR A 12 2.35 3.86 -12.21
CA THR A 12 2.48 4.34 -13.59
C THR A 12 2.03 3.31 -14.61
N VAL A 13 1.38 3.79 -15.66
CA VAL A 13 1.10 3.03 -16.87
C VAL A 13 1.77 3.77 -18.01
N THR A 14 2.78 3.17 -18.63
CA THR A 14 3.56 3.73 -19.72
C THR A 14 3.71 2.70 -20.83
N GLU A 15 4.24 3.10 -21.97
CA GLU A 15 4.59 2.17 -23.06
C GLU A 15 5.76 1.24 -22.69
N LEU A 16 6.56 1.60 -21.68
CA LEU A 16 7.70 0.82 -21.21
C LEU A 16 7.29 -0.23 -20.17
N GLU A 17 6.38 0.14 -19.28
CA GLU A 17 5.95 -0.71 -18.17
C GLU A 17 4.57 -0.32 -17.63
N VAL A 18 3.92 -1.32 -17.04
CA VAL A 18 2.74 -1.20 -16.19
C VAL A 18 3.18 -1.51 -14.76
N SER A 19 3.12 -0.50 -13.89
CA SER A 19 3.39 -0.60 -12.45
C SER A 19 2.21 0.02 -11.70
N THR A 20 1.12 -0.74 -11.54
CA THR A 20 -0.13 -0.23 -10.97
C THR A 20 -0.67 -1.15 -9.89
N PHE A 21 -1.51 -0.63 -9.02
CA PHE A 21 -2.12 -1.37 -7.93
C PHE A 21 -3.46 -2.01 -8.32
N ARG A 22 -3.81 -3.06 -7.60
CA ARG A 22 -5.11 -3.73 -7.56
C ARG A 22 -5.48 -4.04 -6.10
N ASP A 23 -6.73 -4.41 -5.88
CA ASP A 23 -7.24 -4.87 -4.58
C ASP A 23 -7.01 -3.87 -3.43
N LEU A 24 -7.20 -2.58 -3.71
CA LEU A 24 -7.06 -1.50 -2.73
C LEU A 24 -8.14 -1.61 -1.64
N LYS A 25 -7.73 -1.83 -0.40
CA LYS A 25 -8.63 -2.00 0.75
C LYS A 25 -8.27 -1.02 1.87
N PHE A 26 -9.28 -0.28 2.33
CA PHE A 26 -9.21 0.55 3.53
C PHE A 26 -10.06 -0.10 4.62
N SER A 27 -9.50 -0.26 5.82
CA SER A 27 -10.28 -0.63 7.00
C SER A 27 -10.34 0.56 7.95
N ARG A 28 -11.55 0.96 8.37
CA ARG A 28 -11.74 2.06 9.32
C ARG A 28 -12.52 1.55 10.50
N GLU A 29 -11.88 1.49 11.64
CA GLU A 29 -12.48 0.95 12.86
C GLU A 29 -12.74 2.07 13.87
N GLN A 30 -14.01 2.18 14.27
CA GLN A 30 -14.44 3.08 15.34
C GLN A 30 -14.40 2.33 16.67
N VAL A 31 -13.71 2.91 17.65
CA VAL A 31 -13.53 2.28 18.96
C VAL A 31 -14.63 2.76 19.90
N TYR A 32 -15.32 1.81 20.51
CA TYR A 32 -16.32 2.07 21.54
C TYR A 32 -15.96 1.32 22.83
N ALA A 33 -16.06 2.01 23.97
CA ALA A 33 -16.00 1.39 25.28
C ALA A 33 -17.41 1.00 25.73
N GLU A 34 -17.58 -0.23 26.20
CA GLU A 34 -18.85 -0.71 26.75
C GLU A 34 -18.90 -0.46 28.26
N HIS A 35 -19.94 0.25 28.71
CA HIS A 35 -20.19 0.52 30.11
C HIS A 35 -21.36 -0.35 30.59
N ARG A 36 -21.06 -1.28 31.50
CA ARG A 36 -22.09 -2.13 32.12
C ARG A 36 -22.85 -1.33 33.18
N VAL A 37 -24.17 -1.32 33.06
CA VAL A 37 -25.08 -0.62 33.99
C VAL A 37 -25.82 -1.65 34.82
N LEU A 38 -25.96 -1.40 36.13
CA LEU A 38 -26.70 -2.30 37.01
C LEU A 38 -28.19 -2.34 36.58
N ALA A 39 -28.68 -3.53 36.22
CA ALA A 39 -30.06 -3.78 35.78
C ALA A 39 -30.52 -2.97 34.54
N GLY A 40 -29.59 -2.48 33.72
CA GLY A 40 -29.87 -1.73 32.49
C GLY A 40 -29.18 -2.31 31.26
N ILE A 41 -29.51 -1.78 30.08
CA ILE A 41 -28.81 -2.11 28.83
C ILE A 41 -27.43 -1.43 28.86
N PRO A 42 -26.33 -2.13 28.52
CA PRO A 42 -25.00 -1.51 28.42
C PRO A 42 -25.00 -0.34 27.45
N CYS A 43 -24.30 0.74 27.80
CA CYS A 43 -24.12 1.88 26.92
C CYS A 43 -22.73 1.88 26.28
N LEU A 44 -22.66 2.35 25.02
CA LEU A 44 -21.41 2.45 24.27
C LEU A 44 -20.93 3.91 24.27
N GLN A 45 -19.68 4.13 24.69
CA GLN A 45 -19.02 5.43 24.61
C GLN A 45 -18.03 5.44 23.46
N HIS A 46 -18.12 6.44 22.57
CA HIS A 46 -17.16 6.62 21.48
C HIS A 46 -15.80 7.04 22.02
N MET A 47 -14.77 6.24 21.74
CA MET A 47 -13.39 6.44 22.19
C MET A 47 -12.47 6.95 21.07
N GLY A 48 -13.02 7.25 19.90
CA GLY A 48 -12.26 7.65 18.71
C GLY A 48 -12.13 6.53 17.67
N ARG A 49 -11.02 6.53 16.93
CA ARG A 49 -10.73 5.53 15.90
C ARG A 49 -9.34 4.93 16.09
N ASN A 50 -9.17 3.70 15.65
CA ASN A 50 -7.84 3.12 15.45
C ASN A 50 -7.18 3.74 14.22
N LEU A 51 -5.85 3.61 14.11
CA LEU A 51 -5.12 3.94 12.90
C LEU A 51 -5.65 3.07 11.75
N ASP A 52 -5.98 3.67 10.61
CA ASP A 52 -6.54 2.94 9.47
C ASP A 52 -5.45 2.09 8.78
N PRO A 53 -5.54 0.75 8.75
CA PRO A 53 -4.66 -0.06 7.90
C PRO A 53 -5.15 -0.02 6.45
N VAL A 54 -4.19 -0.01 5.53
CA VAL A 54 -4.42 -0.02 4.08
C VAL A 54 -3.61 -1.12 3.45
N SER A 55 -4.25 -1.96 2.64
CA SER A 55 -3.57 -2.99 1.87
C SER A 55 -3.83 -2.82 0.38
N LEU A 56 -2.80 -3.01 -0.43
CA LEU A 56 -2.90 -2.98 -1.87
C LEU A 56 -1.86 -3.90 -2.51
N THR A 57 -2.15 -4.41 -3.70
CA THR A 57 -1.20 -5.26 -4.45
C THR A 57 -0.75 -4.52 -5.69
N VAL A 58 0.56 -4.28 -5.84
CA VAL A 58 1.16 -3.66 -7.02
C VAL A 58 1.61 -4.74 -7.99
N GLN A 59 1.15 -4.67 -9.23
CA GLN A 59 1.65 -5.51 -10.30
C GLN A 59 2.64 -4.72 -11.15
N ILE A 60 3.82 -5.31 -11.38
CA ILE A 60 4.91 -4.72 -12.17
C ILE A 60 5.17 -5.63 -13.37
N VAL A 61 4.89 -5.11 -14.56
CA VAL A 61 5.03 -5.80 -15.84
C VAL A 61 5.72 -4.85 -16.84
N PRO A 62 6.93 -5.17 -17.31
CA PRO A 62 7.56 -4.49 -18.42
C PRO A 62 6.82 -4.86 -19.72
N LEU A 63 6.62 -3.88 -20.58
CA LEU A 63 6.09 -4.05 -21.93
C LEU A 63 7.19 -4.13 -22.99
N THR A 64 8.43 -3.85 -22.58
CA THR A 64 9.63 -3.94 -23.42
C THR A 64 10.48 -5.17 -23.09
N PRO A 65 11.39 -5.61 -23.98
CA PRO A 65 12.32 -6.70 -23.73
C PRO A 65 13.29 -6.45 -22.55
N VAL A 66 13.51 -5.18 -22.20
CA VAL A 66 14.31 -4.79 -21.04
C VAL A 66 13.43 -4.80 -19.80
N SER A 67 13.80 -5.60 -18.80
CA SER A 67 13.07 -5.66 -17.53
C SER A 67 13.34 -4.41 -16.69
N THR A 68 12.27 -3.69 -16.37
CA THR A 68 12.27 -2.56 -15.42
C THR A 68 12.00 -3.00 -13.98
N VAL A 69 11.60 -4.27 -13.77
CA VAL A 69 11.13 -4.79 -12.48
C VAL A 69 12.17 -4.61 -11.38
N GLY A 70 13.44 -4.91 -11.66
CA GLY A 70 14.52 -4.80 -10.67
C GLY A 70 14.73 -3.37 -10.16
N LEU A 71 14.55 -2.36 -11.01
CA LEU A 71 14.64 -0.96 -10.58
C LEU A 71 13.49 -0.58 -9.66
N ARG A 72 12.27 -1.06 -9.97
CA ARG A 72 11.08 -0.82 -9.13
C ARG A 72 11.21 -1.49 -7.76
N LEU A 73 11.73 -2.72 -7.71
CA LEU A 73 11.95 -3.42 -6.44
C LEU A 73 13.02 -2.72 -5.59
N ARG A 74 14.13 -2.27 -6.17
CA ARG A 74 15.13 -1.48 -5.43
C ARG A 74 14.58 -0.15 -4.91
N LEU A 75 13.73 0.51 -5.69
CA LEU A 75 13.07 1.73 -5.23
C LEU A 75 12.14 1.43 -4.05
N LEU A 76 11.37 0.35 -4.12
CA LEU A 76 10.54 -0.10 -2.99
C LEU A 76 11.39 -0.44 -1.75
N GLU A 77 12.51 -1.13 -1.91
CA GLU A 77 13.45 -1.45 -0.82
C GLU A 77 13.99 -0.17 -0.17
N SER A 78 14.36 0.84 -0.96
CA SER A 78 14.80 2.14 -0.44
C SER A 78 13.69 2.86 0.34
N VAL A 79 12.45 2.76 -0.15
CA VAL A 79 11.28 3.31 0.53
C VAL A 79 11.03 2.60 1.86
N ALA A 80 11.08 1.27 1.88
CA ALA A 80 10.94 0.50 3.11
C ALA A 80 12.07 0.79 4.11
N ALA A 81 13.30 0.94 3.63
CA ALA A 81 14.46 1.23 4.46
C ALA A 81 14.44 2.63 5.08
N SER A 82 13.75 3.60 4.46
CA SER A 82 13.61 4.95 5.03
C SER A 82 12.86 4.94 6.36
N GLY A 83 11.83 4.10 6.49
CA GLY A 83 10.96 4.06 7.67
C GLY A 83 10.09 5.31 7.85
N ASP A 84 10.13 6.25 6.91
CA ASP A 84 9.46 7.54 7.00
C ASP A 84 7.97 7.42 6.70
N GLU A 85 7.18 8.37 7.23
CA GLU A 85 5.79 8.51 6.82
C GLU A 85 5.69 9.11 5.40
N MET A 86 4.85 8.50 4.57
CA MET A 86 4.76 8.83 3.16
C MET A 86 3.36 9.27 2.76
N PRO A 87 3.22 10.30 1.91
CA PRO A 87 1.92 10.64 1.34
C PRO A 87 1.44 9.52 0.42
N LEU A 88 0.20 9.08 0.62
CA LEU A 88 -0.50 8.21 -0.32
C LEU A 88 -1.46 9.05 -1.18
N VAL A 89 -1.16 9.10 -2.48
CA VAL A 89 -1.98 9.77 -3.49
C VAL A 89 -2.42 8.73 -4.51
N ILE A 90 -3.72 8.64 -4.76
CA ILE A 90 -4.28 7.75 -5.78
C ILE A 90 -5.23 8.56 -6.66
N GLY A 91 -5.00 8.51 -7.97
CA GLY A 91 -5.61 9.40 -8.95
C GLY A 91 -5.31 10.85 -8.61
N LEU A 92 -6.36 11.63 -8.36
CA LEU A 92 -6.28 13.04 -7.96
C LEU A 92 -6.61 13.24 -6.46
N LYS A 93 -6.68 12.16 -5.67
CA LYS A 93 -7.10 12.21 -4.27
C LYS A 93 -5.94 11.90 -3.33
N TYR A 94 -5.72 12.80 -2.38
CA TYR A 94 -4.82 12.59 -1.25
C TYR A 94 -5.54 11.80 -0.15
N TYR A 95 -4.92 10.71 0.32
CA TYR A 95 -5.50 9.81 1.32
C TYR A 95 -4.93 10.00 2.73
N GLY A 96 -3.82 10.73 2.87
CA GLY A 96 -3.13 10.91 4.14
C GLY A 96 -1.68 10.43 4.10
N ARG A 97 -1.04 10.41 5.27
CA ARG A 97 0.31 9.89 5.46
C ARG A 97 0.24 8.46 5.98
N PHE A 98 1.09 7.60 5.44
CA PHE A 98 1.13 6.18 5.74
C PHE A 98 2.56 5.71 5.91
N VAL A 99 2.77 4.77 6.82
CA VAL A 99 4.04 4.05 6.99
C VAL A 99 3.89 2.66 6.37
N LEU A 100 4.91 2.23 5.63
CA LEU A 100 4.99 0.88 5.11
C LEU A 100 5.41 -0.09 6.23
N LYS A 101 4.47 -0.93 6.70
CA LYS A 101 4.75 -1.89 7.78
C LYS A 101 5.38 -3.18 7.27
N SER A 102 4.89 -3.68 6.16
CA SER A 102 5.43 -4.88 5.53
C SER A 102 5.12 -4.90 4.04
N TYR A 103 5.94 -5.64 3.30
CA TYR A 103 5.70 -5.94 1.90
C TYR A 103 6.13 -7.36 1.57
N GLU A 104 5.44 -7.98 0.63
CA GLU A 104 5.74 -9.32 0.12
C GLU A 104 5.92 -9.28 -1.38
N ILE A 105 7.05 -9.79 -1.89
CA ILE A 105 7.37 -9.81 -3.32
C ILE A 105 7.16 -11.23 -3.85
N THR A 106 6.30 -11.36 -4.85
CA THR A 106 6.11 -12.59 -5.62
C THR A 106 6.65 -12.39 -7.04
N HIS A 107 7.77 -13.03 -7.36
CA HIS A 107 8.31 -13.07 -8.72
C HIS A 107 7.45 -14.01 -9.57
N ARG A 108 6.72 -13.46 -10.55
CA ARG A 108 5.71 -14.21 -11.34
C ARG A 108 6.32 -14.90 -12.55
N GLN A 109 7.16 -14.19 -13.30
CA GLN A 109 7.84 -14.75 -14.46
C GLN A 109 9.33 -14.44 -14.34
N LEU A 110 10.16 -15.46 -14.60
CA LEU A 110 11.60 -15.33 -14.61
C LEU A 110 12.16 -15.94 -15.91
N HIS A 111 13.22 -15.34 -16.42
CA HIS A 111 13.97 -15.84 -17.55
C HIS A 111 15.46 -15.69 -17.27
N TYR A 112 16.19 -16.82 -17.21
CA TYR A 112 17.61 -16.86 -16.85
C TYR A 112 17.97 -16.06 -15.57
N GLY A 113 17.12 -16.15 -14.55
CA GLY A 113 17.31 -15.43 -13.27
C GLY A 113 16.90 -13.95 -13.30
N VAL A 114 16.54 -13.39 -14.45
CA VAL A 114 15.98 -12.04 -14.56
C VAL A 114 14.47 -12.12 -14.32
N THR A 115 13.97 -11.32 -13.38
CA THR A 115 12.53 -11.22 -13.13
C THR A 115 11.89 -10.40 -14.25
N LEU A 116 10.95 -11.01 -14.98
CA LEU A 116 10.18 -10.37 -16.04
C LEU A 116 8.86 -9.82 -15.53
N SER A 117 8.26 -10.37 -14.48
CA SER A 117 7.10 -9.76 -13.84
C SER A 117 7.06 -10.07 -12.36
N ALA A 118 6.54 -9.14 -11.58
CA ALA A 118 6.42 -9.28 -10.13
C ALA A 118 5.09 -8.74 -9.64
N GLU A 119 4.62 -9.30 -8.54
CA GLU A 119 3.55 -8.74 -7.73
C GLU A 119 4.08 -8.43 -6.36
N VAL A 120 3.70 -7.27 -5.83
CA VAL A 120 4.12 -6.79 -4.53
C VAL A 120 2.88 -6.50 -3.70
N GLN A 121 2.69 -7.22 -2.60
CA GLN A 121 1.64 -6.89 -1.64
C GLN A 121 2.20 -5.90 -0.64
N LEU A 122 1.53 -4.75 -0.47
CA LEU A 122 1.92 -3.71 0.47
C LEU A 122 0.91 -3.64 1.61
N ALA A 123 1.41 -3.66 2.85
CA ALA A 123 0.63 -3.39 4.05
C ALA A 123 1.10 -2.05 4.65
N LEU A 124 0.20 -1.08 4.58
CA LEU A 124 0.39 0.28 5.05
C LEU A 124 -0.42 0.52 6.33
N GLN A 125 0.08 1.41 7.18
CA GLN A 125 -0.63 1.89 8.36
C GLN A 125 -0.70 3.41 8.33
N GLU A 126 -1.88 3.98 8.59
CA GLU A 126 -2.04 5.42 8.76
C GLU A 126 -1.10 5.95 9.85
N TYR A 127 -0.52 7.12 9.59
CA TYR A 127 0.35 7.84 10.51
C TYR A 127 -0.27 9.20 10.85
N ASN A 128 -0.39 9.48 12.15
CA ASN A 128 -0.99 10.71 12.68
C ASN A 128 -0.19 11.23 13.88
#